data_AF-A0A8S3K012-F1
#
_entry.id   AF-A0A8S3K012-F1
#
_cell.length_a   1.000
_cell.length_b   1.000
_cell.length_c   1.000
_cell.angle_alpha   90.00
_cell.angle_beta   90.00
_cell.angle_gamma   90.00
#
_symmetry.space_group_name_H-M   'P 1'
#
loop_
_entity.id
_entity.type
_entity.pdbx_description
1 polymer ?
#
loop_
_entity_poly.entity_id
_entity_poly.type
_entity_poly.pdbx_seq_one_letter_code
_entity_poly.pdbx_strand_id
1 'polypeptide(L)'
;FTFLAQWWSQSDCVLYINPDDLEKIRKEHAIVIMNHKYDIDWLAGWIICQRLGIMQGSKIVGKQSLKLVPIVGWCWIFTESIFLRRIWESDRETLVKDLRKILANYPENYFFN
;
A
#
# COMPACT_ATOMS: atom_id res chain seq x y z
N PHE A 1 -9.53 -6.74 5.25
CA PHE A 1 -10.18 -5.42 5.38
C PHE A 1 -11.07 -5.07 4.19
N THR A 2 -10.68 -5.40 2.96
CA THR A 2 -11.45 -5.13 1.73
C THR A 2 -12.89 -5.64 1.74
N PHE A 3 -13.22 -6.68 2.51
CA PHE A 3 -14.60 -7.15 2.68
C PHE A 3 -15.52 -6.10 3.34
N LEU A 4 -14.99 -5.25 4.22
CA LEU A 4 -15.78 -4.20 4.88
C LEU A 4 -16.30 -3.20 3.84
N ALA A 5 -15.46 -2.82 2.88
CA ALA A 5 -15.88 -1.95 1.79
C ALA A 5 -16.77 -2.68 0.78
N GLN A 6 -16.31 -3.83 0.26
CA GLN A 6 -16.97 -4.47 -0.87
C GLN A 6 -18.28 -5.18 -0.50
N TRP A 7 -18.29 -5.91 0.63
CA TRP A 7 -19.43 -6.72 1.03
C TRP A 7 -20.31 -6.03 2.07
N TRP A 8 -19.71 -5.44 3.12
CA TRP A 8 -20.50 -4.85 4.21
C TRP A 8 -21.10 -3.49 3.84
N SER A 9 -20.31 -2.56 3.28
CA SER A 9 -20.80 -1.23 2.87
C SER A 9 -21.26 -1.16 1.41
N GLN A 10 -21.21 -2.26 0.67
CA GLN A 10 -21.61 -2.34 -0.75
C GLN A 10 -20.92 -1.29 -1.63
N SER A 11 -19.70 -0.91 -1.26
CA SER A 11 -18.92 0.10 -1.96
C SER A 11 -18.09 -0.54 -3.06
N ASP A 12 -18.10 0.08 -4.23
CA ASP A 12 -17.28 -0.35 -5.38
C ASP A 12 -16.16 0.65 -5.67
N CYS A 13 -15.06 0.16 -6.24
CA CYS A 13 -13.88 0.93 -6.57
C CYS A 13 -13.51 0.71 -8.04
N VAL A 14 -13.65 1.74 -8.86
CA VAL A 14 -13.34 1.70 -10.29
C VAL A 14 -12.00 2.38 -10.53
N LEU A 15 -11.05 1.65 -11.13
CA LEU A 15 -9.77 2.19 -11.57
C LEU A 15 -9.85 2.58 -13.04
N TYR A 16 -9.65 3.86 -13.34
CA TYR A 16 -9.45 4.35 -14.69
C TYR A 16 -7.96 4.46 -14.96
N ILE A 17 -7.45 3.65 -15.89
CA ILE A 17 -6.03 3.57 -16.23
C ILE A 17 -5.89 3.20 -17.71
N ASN A 18 -4.79 3.61 -18.34
CA ASN A 18 -4.43 3.13 -19.66
C ASN A 18 -4.14 1.61 -19.61
N PRO A 19 -4.73 0.78 -20.50
CA PRO A 19 -4.42 -0.64 -20.58
C PRO A 19 -2.92 -0.98 -20.59
N ASP A 20 -2.09 -0.17 -21.26
CA ASP A 20 -0.65 -0.41 -21.33
C ASP A 20 0.05 -0.27 -19.96
N ASP A 21 -0.44 0.64 -19.12
CA ASP A 21 0.11 0.86 -17.78
C ASP A 21 -0.44 -0.16 -16.76
N LEU A 22 -1.64 -0.69 -17.03
CA LEU A 22 -2.23 -1.78 -16.25
C LEU A 22 -1.41 -3.08 -16.35
N GLU A 23 -0.76 -3.32 -17.49
CA GLU A 23 0.11 -4.49 -17.63
C GLU A 23 1.43 -4.32 -16.87
N LYS A 24 1.96 -3.09 -16.84
CA LYS A 24 3.20 -2.76 -16.12
C LYS A 24 3.06 -2.89 -14.61
N ILE A 25 1.98 -2.36 -14.03
CA ILE A 25 1.78 -2.36 -12.56
C ILE A 25 1.74 -3.76 -11.94
N ARG A 26 1.51 -4.80 -12.75
CA ARG A 26 1.51 -6.21 -12.31
C ARG A 26 2.90 -6.86 -12.38
N LYS A 27 3.85 -6.24 -13.08
CA LYS A 27 5.17 -6.82 -13.40
C LYS A 27 6.33 -6.07 -12.75
N GLU A 28 6.15 -4.79 -12.40
CA GLU A 28 7.21 -3.96 -11.83
C GLU A 28 6.81 -3.29 -10.51
N HIS A 29 7.80 -2.78 -9.79
CA HIS A 29 7.58 -2.00 -8.58
C HIS A 29 7.07 -0.60 -8.93
N ALA A 30 5.95 -0.20 -8.32
CA ALA A 30 5.37 1.13 -8.48
C ALA A 30 5.30 1.88 -7.15
N ILE A 31 5.57 3.18 -7.19
CA ILE A 31 5.27 4.11 -6.09
C ILE A 31 4.00 4.88 -6.47
N VAL A 32 2.94 4.68 -5.70
CA VAL A 32 1.68 5.38 -5.89
C VAL A 32 1.64 6.61 -5.00
N ILE A 33 1.55 7.78 -5.62
CA ILE A 33 1.31 9.05 -4.94
C ILE A 33 -0.14 9.41 -5.17
N MET A 34 -0.89 9.55 -4.09
CA MET A 34 -2.33 9.77 -4.12
C MET A 34 -2.71 10.98 -3.27
N ASN A 35 -3.73 11.71 -3.70
CA ASN A 35 -4.38 12.69 -2.84
C ASN A 35 -5.06 11.94 -1.68
N HIS A 36 -4.85 12.40 -0.45
CA HIS A 36 -5.41 11.78 0.75
C HIS A 36 -6.48 12.70 1.35
N LYS A 37 -7.75 12.36 1.13
CA LYS A 37 -8.91 13.15 1.57
C LYS A 37 -9.64 12.47 2.75
N TYR A 38 -9.67 11.14 2.79
CA TYR A 38 -10.40 10.38 3.81
C TYR A 38 -9.49 9.36 4.48
N ASP A 39 -9.76 9.08 5.76
CA ASP A 39 -8.96 8.14 6.56
C ASP A 39 -8.94 6.70 6.01
N ILE A 40 -9.89 6.37 5.12
CA ILE A 40 -10.04 5.04 4.51
C ILE A 40 -9.53 4.96 3.07
N ASP A 41 -8.85 5.99 2.55
CA ASP A 41 -8.38 5.98 1.15
C ASP A 41 -7.44 4.79 0.84
N TRP A 42 -6.68 4.32 1.84
CA TRP A 42 -5.84 3.12 1.72
C TRP A 42 -6.64 1.86 1.38
N LEU A 43 -7.92 1.80 1.78
CA LEU A 43 -8.78 0.66 1.52
C LEU A 43 -9.12 0.55 0.03
N ALA A 44 -9.27 1.68 -0.67
CA ALA A 44 -9.47 1.70 -2.12
C ALA A 44 -8.23 1.14 -2.85
N GLY A 45 -7.03 1.57 -2.44
CA GLY A 45 -5.77 1.02 -2.96
C GLY A 45 -5.68 -0.50 -2.76
N TRP A 46 -6.05 -0.99 -1.59
CA TRP A 46 -6.10 -2.43 -1.31
C TRP A 46 -7.15 -3.18 -2.14
N ILE A 47 -8.34 -2.63 -2.37
CA ILE A 47 -9.32 -3.25 -3.27
C ILE A 47 -8.73 -3.42 -4.67
N ILE A 48 -8.05 -2.40 -5.20
CA ILE A 48 -7.38 -2.46 -6.49
C ILE A 48 -6.29 -3.54 -6.49
N CYS A 49 -5.38 -3.53 -5.51
CA CYS A 49 -4.33 -4.54 -5.41
C CYS A 49 -4.89 -5.97 -5.29
N GLN A 50 -6.01 -6.15 -4.59
CA GLN A 50 -6.70 -7.45 -4.51
C GLN A 50 -7.20 -7.90 -5.88
N ARG A 51 -7.89 -7.01 -6.62
CA ARG A 51 -8.44 -7.31 -7.96
C ARG A 51 -7.34 -7.64 -8.97
N LEU A 52 -6.16 -7.03 -8.82
CA LEU A 52 -5.00 -7.27 -9.68
C LEU A 52 -4.14 -8.48 -9.26
N GLY A 53 -4.41 -9.08 -8.09
CA GLY A 53 -3.62 -10.21 -7.57
C GLY A 53 -2.25 -9.83 -6.99
N ILE A 54 -2.05 -8.55 -6.64
CA ILE A 54 -0.76 -8.00 -6.18
C ILE A 54 -0.80 -7.52 -4.71
N MET A 55 -1.84 -7.91 -3.95
CA MET A 55 -2.06 -7.49 -2.57
C MET A 55 -0.84 -7.69 -1.66
N GLN A 56 -0.17 -8.82 -1.84
CA GLN A 56 0.93 -9.26 -0.98
C GLN A 56 2.15 -8.33 -1.09
N GLY A 57 2.32 -7.64 -2.22
CA GLY A 57 3.36 -6.64 -2.44
C GLY A 57 2.96 -5.21 -2.10
N SER A 58 1.72 -4.99 -1.65
CA SER A 58 1.29 -3.65 -1.26
C SER A 58 1.90 -3.24 0.08
N LYS A 59 2.48 -2.05 0.11
CA LYS A 59 3.04 -1.41 1.31
C LYS A 59 2.46 -0.01 1.40
N ILE A 60 2.20 0.45 2.61
CA ILE A 60 1.74 1.82 2.84
C ILE A 60 2.83 2.64 3.55
N VAL A 61 2.76 3.95 3.38
CA VAL A 61 3.55 4.92 4.15
C VAL A 61 2.59 5.66 5.08
N GLY A 62 2.65 5.35 6.38
CA GLY A 62 1.68 5.82 7.38
C GLY A 62 2.29 6.68 8.48
N LYS A 63 1.43 7.29 9.30
CA LYS A 63 1.84 7.98 10.54
C LYS A 63 2.34 6.96 11.57
N GLN A 64 3.41 7.27 12.29
CA GLN A 64 4.00 6.42 13.34
C GLN A 64 2.98 6.02 14.41
N SER A 65 2.04 6.92 14.75
CA SER A 65 0.98 6.65 15.73
C SER A 65 0.05 5.51 15.31
N LEU A 66 -0.09 5.24 14.01
CA LEU A 66 -0.95 4.17 13.50
C LEU A 66 -0.48 2.77 13.91
N LYS A 67 0.79 2.60 14.28
CA LYS A 67 1.32 1.34 14.87
C LYS A 67 0.55 0.90 16.11
N LEU A 68 -0.01 1.85 16.84
CA LEU A 68 -0.73 1.61 18.09
C LEU A 68 -2.20 1.25 17.87
N VAL A 69 -2.73 1.42 16.65
CA VAL A 69 -4.12 1.08 16.33
C VAL A 69 -4.24 -0.45 16.29
N PRO A 70 -5.09 -1.05 17.15
CA PRO A 70 -5.27 -2.50 17.16
C PRO A 70 -5.72 -3.01 15.79
N ILE A 71 -5.29 -4.23 15.46
CA ILE A 71 -5.64 -4.95 14.22
C ILE A 71 -5.07 -4.30 12.94
N VAL A 72 -5.46 -3.06 12.62
CA VAL A 72 -5.00 -2.34 11.42
C VAL A 72 -3.52 -1.97 11.52
N GLY A 73 -3.12 -1.34 12.63
CA GLY A 73 -1.73 -0.95 12.87
C GLY A 73 -0.79 -2.14 12.91
N TRP A 74 -1.23 -3.22 13.57
CA TRP A 74 -0.47 -4.47 13.64
C TRP A 74 -0.33 -5.11 12.27
N CYS A 75 -1.41 -5.16 11.47
CA CYS A 75 -1.36 -5.63 10.09
C CYS A 75 -0.26 -4.90 9.32
N TRP A 76 -0.21 -3.56 9.41
CA TRP A 76 0.80 -2.76 8.72
C TRP A 76 2.23 -2.99 9.23
N ILE A 77 2.41 -3.26 10.52
CA ILE A 77 3.70 -3.68 11.07
C ILE A 77 4.13 -5.00 10.45
N PHE A 78 3.25 -6.01 10.43
CA PHE A 78 3.57 -7.34 9.91
C PHE A 78 3.74 -7.36 8.39
N THR A 79 3.11 -6.44 7.67
CA THR A 79 3.36 -6.24 6.24
C THR A 79 4.57 -5.35 5.97
N GLU A 80 5.41 -5.04 6.96
CA GLU A 80 6.62 -4.21 6.81
C GLU A 80 6.36 -2.86 6.13
N SER A 81 5.24 -2.21 6.46
CA SER A 81 4.94 -0.86 5.97
C SER A 81 5.84 0.20 6.61
N ILE A 82 5.98 1.33 5.93
CA ILE A 82 6.84 2.44 6.39
C ILE A 82 6.02 3.34 7.30
N PHE A 83 6.63 3.80 8.39
CA PHE A 83 5.97 4.68 9.35
C PHE A 83 6.82 5.90 9.66
N LEU A 84 6.19 7.08 9.60
CA LEU A 84 6.84 8.39 9.69
C LEU A 84 6.33 9.20 10.87
N ARG A 85 7.21 10.00 11.50
CA ARG A 85 6.88 10.83 12.67
C ARG A 85 6.19 12.15 12.32
N ARG A 86 6.11 12.50 11.03
CA ARG A 86 5.64 13.81 10.49
C ARG A 86 6.63 14.94 10.76
N ILE A 87 7.92 14.62 10.77
CA ILE A 87 9.04 15.57 10.93
C ILE A 87 10.03 15.30 9.80
N TRP A 88 9.98 16.15 8.77
CA TRP A 88 10.63 15.92 7.48
C TRP A 88 12.14 15.66 7.59
N GLU A 89 12.83 16.42 8.44
CA GLU A 89 14.27 16.36 8.64
C GLU A 89 14.72 14.94 9.01
N SER A 90 13.95 14.27 9.87
CA SER A 90 14.24 12.91 10.32
C SER A 90 13.57 11.82 9.46
N ASP A 91 12.42 12.15 8.88
CA ASP A 91 11.62 11.20 8.11
C ASP A 91 12.18 10.98 6.71
N ARG A 92 12.87 11.96 6.13
CA ARG A 92 13.49 11.84 4.80
C ARG A 92 14.49 10.67 4.75
N GLU A 93 15.38 10.60 5.73
CA GLU A 93 16.38 9.53 5.80
C GLU A 93 15.73 8.16 6.04
N THR A 94 14.75 8.12 6.96
CA THR A 94 13.98 6.91 7.27
C THR A 94 13.24 6.40 6.03
N LEU A 95 12.53 7.28 5.33
CA LEU A 95 11.77 6.96 4.13
C LEU A 95 12.67 6.42 3.02
N VAL A 96 13.79 7.08 2.72
CA VAL A 96 14.73 6.64 1.68
C VAL A 96 15.36 5.29 2.03
N LYS A 97 15.77 5.10 3.29
CA LYS A 97 16.34 3.85 3.76
C LYS A 97 15.34 2.69 3.63
N ASP A 98 14.13 2.89 4.12
CA ASP A 98 13.11 1.84 4.13
C ASP A 98 12.58 1.54 2.72
N LEU A 99 12.40 2.56 1.87
CA LEU A 99 12.05 2.34 0.45
C LEU A 99 13.13 1.53 -0.27
N ARG A 100 14.42 1.87 -0.08
CA ARG A 100 15.52 1.09 -0.68
C ARG A 100 15.52 -0.34 -0.18
N LYS A 101 15.30 -0.55 1.12
CA LYS A 101 15.22 -1.91 1.70
C LYS A 101 14.07 -2.70 1.08
N ILE A 102 12.87 -2.12 0.98
CA ILE A 102 11.68 -2.79 0.44
C ILE A 102 11.86 -3.11 -1.04
N LEU A 103 12.36 -2.15 -1.83
CA LEU A 103 12.58 -2.33 -3.26
C LEU A 103 13.72 -3.31 -3.57
N ALA A 104 14.79 -3.32 -2.78
CA ALA A 104 15.93 -4.19 -3.02
C ALA A 104 15.73 -5.64 -2.55
N ASN A 105 14.93 -5.84 -1.49
CA ASN A 105 14.77 -7.17 -0.88
C ASN A 105 13.50 -7.89 -1.34
N TYR A 106 12.72 -7.30 -2.24
CA TYR A 106 11.53 -7.95 -2.75
C TYR A 106 11.93 -9.08 -3.71
N PRO A 107 11.52 -10.34 -3.47
CA PRO A 107 11.96 -11.45 -4.30
C PRO A 107 11.44 -11.33 -5.72
N GLU A 108 12.32 -11.58 -6.69
CA GLU A 108 11.93 -11.77 -8.09
C GLU A 108 11.00 -12.99 -8.17
N ASN A 109 9.88 -12.87 -8.91
CA ASN A 109 8.82 -13.89 -9.06
C ASN A 109 7.94 -14.13 -7.82
N TYR A 110 7.79 -13.13 -6.93
CA TYR A 110 6.86 -13.23 -5.81
C TYR A 110 5.38 -13.35 -6.20
N PHE A 111 5.02 -12.79 -7.35
CA PHE A 111 3.66 -12.87 -7.88
C PHE A 111 3.52 -14.17 -8.67
N PHE A 112 2.71 -15.10 -8.16
CA PHE A 112 2.38 -16.33 -8.87
C PHE A 112 1.60 -15.99 -10.14
N ASN A 113 2.23 -16.19 -11.30
CA ASN A 113 1.57 -16.42 -12.58
C ASN A 113 2.08 -17.74 -13.14
#